data_AF-A0A4R4LNW2-F1
#
_entry.id   AF-A0A4R4LNW2-F1
#
_cell.length_a   1.000
_cell.length_b   1.000
_cell.length_c   1.000
_cell.angle_alpha   90.00
_cell.angle_beta   90.00
_cell.angle_gamma   90.00
#
_symmetry.space_group_name_H-M   'P 1'
#
loop_
_entity.id
_entity.type
_entity.pdbx_description
1 polymer ?
#
loop_
_entity_poly.entity_id
_entity_poly.type
_entity_poly.pdbx_seq_one_letter_code
_entity_poly.pdbx_strand_id
1 'polypeptide(L)'
;MSPRIRGLRAFRAWLRTRPRAADALLAAGLLLVGLPELFLEELPDHSGYEQFRDPDVLNALLVAAVTMSLAWRRRHPLPVLLFIIGGELAMSVAGYPPSVADVAAFLIAVYSVAAHRGLAQSALGGVLGSVYFLVYLMMAPVDSSPLVIVTDCALVVGVWVLGRNLRLRRAYFAELEDRAARLERARGTDARAARIEERSRIARELHDVVAHHVSVMTVQAGAARRIIDRDAGSAREAMSTIEEVGRTALSEMRRIVGVLRTDRDAEREGRELAPQPGP
;
A
#
# COMPACT_ATOMS: atom_id res chain seq x y z
N MET A 1 28.81 -0.36 -0.21
CA MET A 1 27.56 0.39 -0.45
C MET A 1 27.79 1.86 -0.04
N SER A 2 27.76 2.83 -0.98
CA SER A 2 28.36 4.16 -0.77
C SER A 2 27.57 5.06 0.21
N PRO A 3 28.26 5.91 1.00
CA PRO A 3 27.63 6.81 1.97
C PRO A 3 26.64 7.81 1.34
N ARG A 4 26.83 8.19 0.07
CA ARG A 4 25.91 9.06 -0.69
C ARG A 4 24.53 8.43 -0.90
N ILE A 5 24.44 7.11 -1.12
CA ILE A 5 23.16 6.40 -1.33
C ILE A 5 22.37 6.30 -0.02
N ARG A 6 23.07 6.20 1.12
CA ARG A 6 22.45 6.16 2.47
C ARG A 6 21.80 7.49 2.81
N GLY A 7 22.47 8.61 2.51
CA GLY A 7 21.94 9.96 2.69
C GLY A 7 20.67 10.23 1.89
N LEU A 8 20.64 9.85 0.61
CA LEU A 8 19.46 10.03 -0.25
C LEU A 8 18.24 9.22 0.23
N ARG A 9 18.45 8.00 0.75
CA ARG A 9 17.36 7.19 1.31
C ARG A 9 16.83 7.78 2.62
N ALA A 10 17.73 8.23 3.50
CA ALA A 10 17.34 8.87 4.76
C ALA A 10 16.58 10.18 4.52
N PHE A 11 17.03 10.99 3.56
CA PHE A 11 16.35 12.22 3.16
C PHE A 11 14.96 11.96 2.56
N ARG A 12 14.83 10.96 1.68
CA ARG A 12 13.51 10.54 1.14
C ARG A 12 12.58 10.00 2.23
N ALA A 13 13.09 9.25 3.21
CA ALA A 13 12.31 8.76 4.34
C ALA A 13 11.86 9.91 5.26
N TRP A 14 12.73 10.90 5.50
CA TRP A 14 12.39 12.11 6.24
C TRP A 14 11.32 12.95 5.54
N LEU A 15 11.41 13.15 4.22
CA LEU A 15 10.38 13.83 3.44
C LEU A 15 9.03 13.10 3.47
N ARG A 16 9.05 11.76 3.50
CA ARG A 16 7.83 10.95 3.63
C ARG A 16 7.17 11.10 4.99
N THR A 17 7.94 11.24 6.07
CA THR A 17 7.42 11.43 7.43
C THR A 17 6.98 12.88 7.71
N ARG A 18 7.50 13.87 6.96
CA ARG A 18 7.16 15.30 7.11
C ARG A 18 6.60 15.91 5.82
N PRO A 19 5.32 15.64 5.48
CA PRO A 19 4.73 16.07 4.21
C PRO A 19 4.73 17.60 4.02
N ARG A 20 4.58 18.38 5.09
CA ARG A 20 4.64 19.86 5.02
C ARG A 20 6.04 20.37 4.68
N ALA A 21 7.10 19.74 5.19
CA ALA A 21 8.46 20.12 4.86
C ALA A 21 8.77 19.85 3.39
N ALA A 22 8.27 18.74 2.84
CA ALA A 22 8.36 18.45 1.41
C ALA A 22 7.61 19.48 0.55
N ASP A 23 6.41 19.89 0.98
CA ASP A 23 5.63 20.89 0.24
C ASP A 23 6.25 22.30 0.34
N ALA A 24 6.81 22.67 1.50
CA ALA A 24 7.53 23.93 1.70
C ALA A 24 8.86 23.96 0.91
N LEU A 25 9.59 22.85 0.84
CA LEU A 25 10.80 22.75 0.01
C LEU A 25 10.48 22.87 -1.49
N LEU A 26 9.34 22.30 -1.92
CA LEU A 26 8.88 22.49 -3.29
C LEU A 26 8.50 23.96 -3.55
N ALA A 27 7.79 24.61 -2.63
CA ALA A 27 7.47 26.04 -2.77
C ALA A 27 8.74 26.91 -2.80
N ALA A 28 9.71 26.63 -1.91
CA ALA A 28 10.99 27.31 -1.89
C ALA A 28 11.80 27.08 -3.18
N GLY A 29 11.78 25.86 -3.73
CA GLY A 29 12.41 25.53 -5.00
C GLY A 29 11.78 26.27 -6.18
N LEU A 30 10.44 26.37 -6.22
CA LEU A 30 9.74 27.17 -7.23
C LEU A 30 10.11 28.64 -7.12
N LEU A 31 10.15 29.21 -5.91
CA LEU A 31 10.56 30.59 -5.70
C LEU A 31 12.00 30.87 -6.09
N LEU A 32 12.90 29.91 -5.82
CA LEU A 32 14.31 30.02 -6.19
C LEU A 32 14.49 30.11 -7.71
N VAL A 33 13.58 29.51 -8.50
CA VAL A 33 13.62 29.54 -9.95
C VAL A 33 12.85 30.75 -10.51
N GLY A 34 11.62 30.99 -10.03
CA GLY A 34 10.76 32.03 -10.61
C GLY A 34 11.08 33.46 -10.19
N LEU A 35 11.69 33.68 -9.01
CA LEU A 35 12.07 35.05 -8.61
C LEU A 35 13.21 35.60 -9.48
N PRO A 36 14.30 34.86 -9.77
CA PRO A 36 15.30 35.33 -10.72
C PRO A 36 14.72 35.54 -12.13
N GLU A 37 13.86 34.63 -12.60
CA GLU A 37 13.19 34.73 -13.90
C GLU A 37 12.45 36.07 -14.07
N LEU A 38 11.65 36.45 -13.07
CA LEU A 38 10.92 37.73 -13.04
C LEU A 38 11.79 38.97 -13.27
N PHE A 39 13.08 38.94 -12.90
CA PHE A 39 13.97 40.11 -13.00
C PHE A 39 15.05 39.98 -14.09
N LEU A 40 15.27 38.77 -14.60
CA LEU A 40 16.36 38.47 -15.53
C LEU A 40 15.86 38.19 -16.96
N GLU A 41 14.58 37.83 -17.12
CA GLU A 41 14.01 37.55 -18.43
C GLU A 41 13.54 38.86 -19.09
N GLU A 42 14.24 39.28 -20.14
CA GLU A 42 13.81 40.38 -20.99
C GLU A 42 12.58 39.93 -21.79
N LEU A 43 11.46 40.64 -21.62
CA LEU A 43 10.22 40.35 -22.34
C LEU A 43 10.47 40.47 -23.86
N PRO A 44 10.03 39.53 -24.71
CA PRO A 44 10.34 39.58 -26.13
C PRO A 44 9.64 40.77 -26.81
N ASP A 45 10.43 41.63 -27.44
CA ASP A 45 10.10 42.91 -28.12
C ASP A 45 9.08 42.81 -29.29
N HIS A 46 8.43 41.67 -29.51
CA HIS A 46 7.61 41.43 -30.72
C HIS A 46 6.25 40.77 -30.44
N SER A 47 5.84 40.60 -29.18
CA SER A 47 4.81 39.60 -28.85
C SER A 47 3.66 40.08 -27.94
N GLY A 48 3.29 41.36 -27.98
CA GLY A 48 2.20 41.91 -27.13
C GLY A 48 2.58 42.05 -25.66
N TYR A 49 3.77 41.57 -25.27
CA TYR A 49 4.30 41.66 -23.90
C TYR A 49 4.69 43.08 -23.47
N GLU A 50 4.82 44.01 -24.42
CA GLU A 50 5.00 45.45 -24.14
C GLU A 50 3.81 46.06 -23.36
N GLN A 51 2.65 45.38 -23.35
CA GLN A 51 1.47 45.81 -22.59
C GLN A 51 1.53 45.39 -21.11
N PHE A 52 2.45 44.49 -20.74
CA PHE A 52 2.63 44.11 -19.34
C PHE A 52 3.45 45.16 -18.59
N ARG A 53 3.10 45.32 -17.33
CA ARG A 53 3.84 46.12 -16.37
C ARG A 53 5.13 45.40 -15.99
N ASP A 54 6.21 46.18 -15.87
CA ASP A 54 7.50 45.69 -15.39
C ASP A 54 7.38 45.01 -14.01
N PRO A 55 8.01 43.84 -13.81
CA PRO A 55 8.04 43.17 -12.52
C PRO A 55 8.66 44.06 -11.43
N ASP A 56 7.95 44.19 -10.32
CA ASP A 56 8.39 44.95 -9.15
C ASP A 56 8.28 44.12 -7.86
N VAL A 57 8.54 44.76 -6.72
CA VAL A 57 8.47 44.12 -5.40
C VAL A 57 7.06 43.58 -5.12
N LEU A 58 6.01 44.24 -5.61
CA LEU A 58 4.64 43.76 -5.41
C LEU A 58 4.40 42.46 -6.19
N ASN A 59 4.85 42.37 -7.44
CA ASN A 59 4.78 41.13 -8.23
C ASN A 59 5.50 39.98 -7.49
N ALA A 60 6.74 40.21 -7.06
CA ALA A 60 7.51 39.22 -6.32
C ALA A 60 6.81 38.75 -5.03
N LEU A 61 6.16 39.66 -4.29
CA LEU A 61 5.39 39.32 -3.09
C LEU A 61 4.14 38.50 -3.41
N LEU A 62 3.44 38.80 -4.51
CA LEU A 62 2.26 38.05 -4.95
C LEU A 62 2.64 36.63 -5.39
N VAL A 63 3.70 36.47 -6.20
CA VAL A 63 4.24 35.16 -6.57
C VAL A 63 4.70 34.37 -5.35
N ALA A 64 5.38 35.02 -4.40
CA ALA A 64 5.76 34.39 -3.13
C ALA A 64 4.55 33.93 -2.32
N ALA A 65 3.50 34.73 -2.22
CA ALA A 65 2.28 34.36 -1.51
C ALA A 65 1.59 33.14 -2.17
N VAL A 66 1.41 33.19 -3.50
CA VAL A 66 0.77 32.12 -4.29
C VAL A 66 1.55 30.81 -4.16
N THR A 67 2.87 30.84 -4.34
CA THR A 67 3.73 29.65 -4.25
C THR A 67 3.81 29.10 -2.82
N MET A 68 3.95 29.96 -1.80
CA MET A 68 4.00 29.53 -0.40
C MET A 68 2.69 28.89 0.07
N SER A 69 1.55 29.28 -0.51
CA SER A 69 0.26 28.66 -0.21
C SER A 69 0.26 27.13 -0.46
N LEU A 70 1.14 26.63 -1.34
CA LEU A 70 1.31 25.20 -1.61
C LEU A 70 1.74 24.39 -0.39
N ALA A 71 2.34 25.00 0.63
CA ALA A 71 2.66 24.32 1.89
C ALA A 71 1.41 23.74 2.58
N TRP A 72 0.21 24.27 2.29
CA TRP A 72 -1.07 23.81 2.83
C TRP A 72 -1.87 22.94 1.85
N ARG A 73 -1.35 22.67 0.64
CA ARG A 73 -2.10 22.01 -0.45
C ARG A 73 -2.67 20.64 -0.09
N ARG A 74 -2.02 19.88 0.80
CA ARG A 74 -2.50 18.54 1.21
C ARG A 74 -3.66 18.60 2.20
N ARG A 75 -3.71 19.64 3.04
CA ARG A 75 -4.74 19.80 4.10
C ARG A 75 -5.95 20.56 3.57
N HIS A 76 -5.69 21.65 2.84
CA HIS A 76 -6.70 22.56 2.32
C HIS A 76 -6.57 22.77 0.80
N PRO A 77 -6.66 21.71 -0.04
CA PRO A 77 -6.42 21.84 -1.48
C PRO A 77 -7.37 22.80 -2.18
N LEU A 78 -8.67 22.81 -1.82
CA LEU A 78 -9.65 23.72 -2.43
C LEU A 78 -9.40 25.19 -2.04
N PRO A 79 -9.28 25.55 -0.75
CA PRO A 79 -8.90 26.91 -0.37
C PRO A 79 -7.58 27.39 -0.99
N VAL A 80 -6.58 26.50 -1.10
CA VAL A 80 -5.31 26.82 -1.76
C VAL A 80 -5.53 27.10 -3.25
N LEU A 81 -6.28 26.26 -3.97
CA LEU A 81 -6.60 26.54 -5.38
C LEU A 81 -7.31 27.89 -5.57
N LEU A 82 -8.31 28.18 -4.72
CA LEU A 82 -9.02 29.46 -4.78
C LEU A 82 -8.11 30.66 -4.47
N PHE A 83 -7.20 30.51 -3.51
CA PHE A 83 -6.22 31.55 -3.18
C PHE A 83 -5.26 31.81 -4.35
N ILE A 84 -4.80 30.76 -5.03
CA ILE A 84 -3.93 30.87 -6.21
C ILE A 84 -4.70 31.53 -7.37
N ILE A 85 -5.91 31.07 -7.69
CA ILE A 85 -6.75 31.69 -8.72
C ILE A 85 -6.98 33.18 -8.42
N GLY A 86 -7.29 33.53 -7.16
CA GLY A 86 -7.46 34.92 -6.76
C GLY A 86 -6.18 35.75 -6.88
N GLY A 87 -5.04 35.19 -6.52
CA GLY A 87 -3.73 35.82 -6.66
C GLY A 87 -3.36 36.06 -8.12
N GLU A 88 -3.58 35.08 -9.00
CA GLU A 88 -3.29 35.23 -10.42
C GLU A 88 -4.24 36.20 -11.12
N LEU A 89 -5.53 36.21 -10.76
CA LEU A 89 -6.46 37.24 -11.23
C LEU A 89 -6.02 38.63 -10.77
N ALA A 90 -5.54 38.77 -9.53
CA ALA A 90 -5.02 40.05 -9.03
C ALA A 90 -3.77 40.50 -9.80
N MET A 91 -2.85 39.57 -10.11
CA MET A 91 -1.66 39.85 -10.93
C MET A 91 -2.04 40.24 -12.37
N SER A 92 -3.00 39.52 -12.97
CA SER A 92 -3.51 39.80 -14.31
C SER A 92 -4.18 41.18 -14.40
N VAL A 93 -5.03 41.54 -13.43
CA VAL A 93 -5.66 42.88 -13.36
C VAL A 93 -4.63 43.98 -13.09
N ALA A 94 -3.57 43.69 -12.34
CA ALA A 94 -2.45 44.61 -12.13
C ALA A 94 -1.52 44.73 -13.35
N GLY A 95 -1.74 43.93 -14.39
CA GLY A 95 -0.97 43.92 -15.63
C GLY A 95 0.38 43.24 -15.53
N TYR A 96 0.62 42.36 -14.55
CA TYR A 96 1.88 41.63 -14.45
C TYR A 96 1.92 40.42 -15.41
N PRO A 97 3.11 40.09 -15.96
CA PRO A 97 3.26 38.91 -16.79
C PRO A 97 3.18 37.62 -15.93
N PRO A 98 2.75 36.48 -16.53
CA PRO A 98 2.82 35.18 -15.86
C PRO A 98 4.28 34.77 -15.63
N SER A 99 4.54 34.00 -14.57
CA SER A 99 5.87 33.43 -14.28
C SER A 99 5.82 31.91 -14.25
N VAL A 100 6.94 31.21 -14.51
CA VAL A 100 6.95 29.74 -14.39
C VAL A 100 6.56 29.29 -12.97
N ALA A 101 6.85 30.09 -11.95
CA ALA A 101 6.53 29.76 -10.56
C ALA A 101 5.03 29.81 -10.25
N ASP A 102 4.30 30.83 -10.71
CA ASP A 102 2.84 30.90 -10.50
C ASP A 102 2.10 29.86 -11.34
N VAL A 103 2.44 29.70 -12.62
CA VAL A 103 1.88 28.67 -13.51
C VAL A 103 2.09 27.28 -12.92
N ALA A 104 3.31 26.96 -12.45
CA ALA A 104 3.57 25.71 -11.77
C ALA A 104 2.75 25.57 -10.49
N ALA A 105 2.61 26.63 -9.70
CA ALA A 105 1.81 26.61 -8.48
C ALA A 105 0.32 26.33 -8.76
N PHE A 106 -0.25 26.94 -9.79
CA PHE A 106 -1.61 26.68 -10.25
C PHE A 106 -1.80 25.22 -10.69
N LEU A 107 -0.95 24.70 -11.57
CA LEU A 107 -1.03 23.31 -12.04
C LEU A 107 -0.91 22.33 -10.85
N ILE A 108 0.00 22.59 -9.92
CA ILE A 108 0.18 21.79 -8.72
C ILE A 108 -1.04 21.85 -7.80
N ALA A 109 -1.74 22.99 -7.72
CA ALA A 109 -2.97 23.11 -6.94
C ALA A 109 -4.14 22.35 -7.57
N VAL A 110 -4.33 22.44 -8.89
CA VAL A 110 -5.32 21.63 -9.63
C VAL A 110 -5.08 20.14 -9.40
N TYR A 111 -3.83 19.71 -9.57
CA TYR A 111 -3.40 18.35 -9.26
C TYR A 111 -3.71 17.96 -7.80
N SER A 112 -3.43 18.85 -6.86
CA SER A 112 -3.57 18.58 -5.43
C SER A 112 -5.04 18.36 -5.04
N VAL A 113 -5.97 19.13 -5.61
CA VAL A 113 -7.41 18.92 -5.42
C VAL A 113 -7.82 17.55 -5.96
N ALA A 114 -7.39 17.20 -7.17
CA ALA A 114 -7.73 15.91 -7.79
C ALA A 114 -7.13 14.70 -7.06
N ALA A 115 -5.93 14.86 -6.49
CA ALA A 115 -5.21 13.79 -5.80
C ALA A 115 -5.70 13.54 -4.35
N HIS A 116 -6.29 14.54 -3.68
CA HIS A 116 -6.60 14.47 -2.25
C HIS A 116 -8.10 14.54 -1.93
N ARG A 117 -8.98 14.95 -2.86
CA ARG A 117 -10.43 15.09 -2.60
C ARG A 117 -11.30 14.08 -3.35
N GLY A 118 -12.55 13.93 -2.88
CA GLY A 118 -13.57 13.07 -3.50
C GLY A 118 -13.93 13.50 -4.93
N LEU A 119 -14.69 12.67 -5.67
CA LEU A 119 -15.00 12.93 -7.08
C LEU A 119 -15.68 14.29 -7.30
N ALA A 120 -16.67 14.65 -6.48
CA ALA A 120 -17.39 15.92 -6.60
C ALA A 120 -16.46 17.13 -6.40
N GLN A 121 -15.64 17.13 -5.34
CA GLN A 121 -14.67 18.20 -5.07
C GLN A 121 -13.53 18.24 -6.10
N SER A 122 -13.11 17.09 -6.61
CA SER A 122 -12.14 16.98 -7.70
C SER A 122 -12.69 17.59 -8.99
N ALA A 123 -13.93 17.25 -9.37
CA ALA A 123 -14.59 17.80 -10.54
C ALA A 123 -14.76 19.32 -10.40
N LEU A 124 -15.21 19.79 -9.24
CA LEU A 124 -15.31 21.23 -8.95
C LEU A 124 -13.97 21.95 -9.13
N GLY A 125 -12.88 21.42 -8.55
CA GLY A 125 -11.55 22.02 -8.71
C GLY A 125 -11.05 22.00 -10.16
N GLY A 126 -11.34 20.93 -10.92
CA GLY A 126 -11.03 20.86 -12.34
C GLY A 126 -11.80 21.91 -13.15
N VAL A 127 -13.12 22.03 -12.93
CA VAL A 127 -13.96 23.04 -13.58
C VAL A 127 -13.50 24.45 -13.23
N LEU A 128 -13.26 24.75 -11.95
CA LEU A 128 -12.76 26.06 -11.52
C LEU A 128 -11.41 26.41 -12.16
N GLY A 129 -10.47 25.45 -12.18
CA GLY A 129 -9.18 25.63 -12.83
C GLY A 129 -9.31 25.86 -14.34
N SER A 130 -10.11 25.05 -15.03
CA SER A 130 -10.34 25.20 -16.47
C SER A 130 -11.06 26.51 -16.83
N VAL A 131 -12.06 26.91 -16.05
CA VAL A 131 -12.77 28.18 -16.26
C VAL A 131 -11.83 29.36 -16.04
N TYR A 132 -11.06 29.35 -14.95
CA TYR A 132 -10.05 30.37 -14.71
C TYR A 132 -9.05 30.45 -15.87
N PHE A 133 -8.49 29.32 -16.29
CA PHE A 133 -7.51 29.27 -17.36
C PHE A 133 -8.07 29.79 -18.69
N LEU A 134 -9.32 29.46 -19.01
CA LEU A 134 -10.01 29.99 -20.18
C LEU A 134 -10.20 31.51 -20.09
N VAL A 135 -10.62 32.02 -18.93
CA VAL A 135 -10.76 33.47 -18.70
C VAL A 135 -9.41 34.17 -18.86
N TYR A 136 -8.34 33.59 -18.30
CA TYR A 136 -6.99 34.11 -18.45
C TYR A 136 -6.58 34.21 -19.93
N LEU A 137 -6.79 33.16 -20.72
CA LEU A 137 -6.49 33.17 -22.16
C LEU A 137 -7.30 34.20 -22.95
N MET A 138 -8.53 34.51 -22.55
CA MET A 138 -9.36 35.54 -23.20
C MET A 138 -8.94 36.97 -22.82
N MET A 139 -8.27 37.15 -21.68
CA MET A 139 -7.83 38.45 -21.17
C MET A 139 -6.36 38.74 -21.48
N ALA A 140 -5.57 37.70 -21.78
CA ALA A 140 -4.16 37.86 -22.09
C ALA A 140 -3.96 38.70 -23.37
N PRO A 141 -3.14 39.76 -23.34
CA PRO A 141 -2.89 40.64 -24.49
C PRO A 141 -1.98 40.01 -25.57
N VAL A 142 -1.97 38.68 -25.67
CA VAL A 142 -1.04 37.91 -26.50
C VAL A 142 -1.82 37.08 -27.51
N ASP A 143 -1.57 37.35 -28.80
CA ASP A 143 -2.14 36.56 -29.89
C ASP A 143 -1.59 35.13 -29.85
N SER A 144 -2.47 34.19 -29.49
CA SER A 144 -2.14 32.78 -29.36
C SER A 144 -2.73 31.99 -30.51
N SER A 145 -1.91 31.14 -31.15
CA SER A 145 -2.42 30.22 -32.17
C SER A 145 -3.44 29.24 -31.58
N PRO A 146 -4.46 28.79 -32.33
CA PRO A 146 -5.44 27.81 -31.83
C PRO A 146 -4.79 26.52 -31.29
N LEU A 147 -3.66 26.10 -31.86
CA LEU A 147 -2.91 24.93 -31.40
C LEU A 147 -2.32 25.12 -30.00
N VAL A 148 -1.80 26.30 -29.68
CA VAL A 148 -1.25 26.64 -28.36
C VAL A 148 -2.38 26.61 -27.33
N ILE A 149 -3.50 27.28 -27.62
CA ILE A 149 -4.69 27.30 -26.76
C ILE A 149 -5.17 25.87 -26.43
N VAL A 150 -5.28 25.01 -27.45
CA VAL A 150 -5.69 23.61 -27.27
C VAL A 150 -4.67 22.84 -26.43
N THR A 151 -3.38 23.06 -26.66
CA THR A 151 -2.29 22.39 -25.93
C THR A 151 -2.30 22.77 -24.44
N ASP A 152 -2.48 24.04 -24.14
CA ASP A 152 -2.49 24.54 -22.77
C ASP A 152 -3.76 24.10 -22.01
N CYS A 153 -4.92 24.12 -22.68
CA CYS A 153 -6.15 23.55 -22.13
C CYS A 153 -5.98 22.04 -21.84
N ALA A 154 -5.34 21.31 -22.76
CA ALA A 154 -5.05 19.89 -22.59
C ALA A 154 -4.07 19.65 -21.43
N LEU A 155 -3.13 20.57 -21.16
CA LEU A 155 -2.22 20.49 -20.02
C LEU A 155 -2.99 20.56 -18.69
N VAL A 156 -3.91 21.51 -18.54
CA VAL A 156 -4.73 21.65 -17.32
C VAL A 156 -5.57 20.39 -17.09
N VAL A 157 -6.23 19.89 -18.13
CA VAL A 157 -7.01 18.65 -18.08
C VAL A 157 -6.10 17.45 -17.75
N GLY A 158 -4.94 17.35 -18.39
CA GLY A 158 -3.98 16.28 -18.17
C GLY A 158 -3.47 16.22 -16.72
N VAL A 159 -3.15 17.37 -16.14
CA VAL A 159 -2.72 17.51 -14.74
C VAL A 159 -3.83 17.09 -13.77
N TRP A 160 -5.08 17.48 -14.05
CA TRP A 160 -6.25 17.02 -13.29
C TRP A 160 -6.44 15.50 -13.38
N VAL A 161 -6.37 14.94 -14.60
CA VAL A 161 -6.47 13.49 -14.84
C VAL A 161 -5.37 12.73 -14.11
N LEU A 162 -4.14 13.24 -14.10
CA LEU A 162 -3.00 12.66 -13.37
C LEU A 162 -3.27 12.62 -11.86
N GLY A 163 -3.76 13.71 -11.29
CA GLY A 163 -4.14 13.76 -9.88
C GLY A 163 -5.23 12.74 -9.54
N ARG A 164 -6.26 12.64 -10.39
CA ARG A 164 -7.35 11.68 -10.22
C ARG A 164 -6.88 10.23 -10.31
N ASN A 165 -6.02 9.93 -11.28
CA ASN A 165 -5.41 8.60 -11.46
C ASN A 165 -4.59 8.20 -10.24
N LEU A 166 -3.81 9.12 -9.66
CA LEU A 166 -3.04 8.82 -8.46
C LEU A 166 -3.95 8.48 -7.27
N ARG A 167 -5.06 9.20 -7.10
CA ARG A 167 -6.05 8.89 -6.05
C ARG A 167 -6.65 7.49 -6.25
N LEU A 168 -7.03 7.15 -7.48
CA LEU A 168 -7.57 5.82 -7.81
C LEU A 168 -6.54 4.72 -7.55
N ARG A 169 -5.29 4.91 -7.97
CA ARG A 169 -4.19 3.97 -7.70
C ARG A 169 -3.98 3.77 -6.20
N ARG A 170 -3.96 4.84 -5.39
CA ARG A 170 -3.82 4.74 -3.93
C ARG A 170 -4.97 3.95 -3.30
N ALA A 171 -6.21 4.20 -3.72
CA ALA A 171 -7.37 3.46 -3.24
C ALA A 171 -7.30 1.97 -3.62
N TYR A 172 -6.92 1.68 -4.87
CA TYR A 172 -6.76 0.32 -5.36
C TYR A 172 -5.65 -0.45 -4.63
N PHE A 173 -4.50 0.18 -4.40
CA PHE A 173 -3.42 -0.45 -3.63
C PHE A 173 -3.81 -0.71 -2.18
N ALA A 174 -4.50 0.24 -1.53
CA ALA A 174 -4.99 0.04 -0.17
C ALA A 174 -5.98 -1.14 -0.09
N GLU A 175 -6.83 -1.29 -1.10
CA GLU A 175 -7.75 -2.43 -1.19
C GLU A 175 -7.01 -3.76 -1.42
N LEU A 176 -5.99 -3.77 -2.27
CA LEU A 176 -5.14 -4.95 -2.49
C LEU A 176 -4.39 -5.36 -1.22
N GLU A 177 -3.82 -4.40 -0.49
CA GLU A 177 -3.14 -4.66 0.78
C GLU A 177 -4.10 -5.26 1.81
N ASP A 178 -5.32 -4.72 1.92
CA ASP A 178 -6.35 -5.25 2.82
C ASP A 178 -6.82 -6.66 2.41
N ARG A 179 -6.98 -6.91 1.11
CA ARG A 179 -7.29 -8.25 0.57
C ARG A 179 -6.15 -9.24 0.85
N ALA A 180 -4.89 -8.84 0.65
CA ALA A 180 -3.73 -9.67 0.92
C ALA A 180 -3.64 -10.03 2.41
N ALA A 181 -3.81 -9.03 3.30
CA ALA A 181 -3.84 -9.25 4.74
C ALA A 181 -5.00 -10.17 5.19
N ARG A 182 -6.18 -10.08 4.54
CA ARG A 182 -7.29 -11.00 4.79
C ARG A 182 -6.97 -12.43 4.34
N LEU A 183 -6.38 -12.60 3.16
CA LEU A 183 -5.99 -13.92 2.64
C LEU A 183 -4.92 -14.58 3.50
N GLU A 184 -3.96 -13.81 4.00
CA GLU A 184 -2.90 -14.32 4.88
C GLU A 184 -3.48 -14.81 6.22
N ARG A 185 -4.43 -14.06 6.80
CA ARG A 185 -5.16 -14.49 8.00
C ARG A 185 -5.98 -15.76 7.74
N ALA A 186 -6.68 -15.86 6.61
CA ALA A 186 -7.48 -17.03 6.24
C ALA A 186 -6.62 -18.29 6.04
N ARG A 187 -5.46 -18.17 5.36
CA ARG A 187 -4.52 -19.28 5.23
C ARG A 187 -4.00 -19.78 6.58
N GLY A 188 -3.74 -18.86 7.51
CA GLY A 188 -3.35 -19.21 8.88
C GLY A 188 -4.41 -20.00 9.63
N THR A 189 -5.69 -19.66 9.46
CA THR A 189 -6.81 -20.41 10.08
C THR A 189 -7.01 -21.76 9.43
N ASP A 190 -6.95 -21.86 8.10
CA ASP A 190 -7.15 -23.11 7.37
C ASP A 190 -6.05 -24.13 7.68
N ALA A 191 -4.79 -23.68 7.74
CA ALA A 191 -3.66 -24.54 8.12
C ALA A 191 -3.76 -25.03 9.58
N ARG A 192 -4.41 -24.26 10.47
CA ARG A 192 -4.66 -24.70 11.85
C ARG A 192 -5.82 -25.69 11.91
N ALA A 193 -6.90 -25.44 11.16
CA ALA A 193 -8.04 -26.33 11.07
C ALA A 193 -7.64 -27.70 10.48
N ALA A 194 -6.91 -27.71 9.36
CA ALA A 194 -6.41 -28.92 8.74
C ALA A 194 -5.53 -29.75 9.68
N ARG A 195 -4.65 -29.11 10.47
CA ARG A 195 -3.83 -29.81 11.48
C ARG A 195 -4.65 -30.41 12.62
N ILE A 196 -5.74 -29.75 13.03
CA ILE A 196 -6.65 -30.28 14.06
C ILE A 196 -7.43 -31.48 13.53
N GLU A 197 -7.92 -31.39 12.29
CA GLU A 197 -8.62 -32.47 11.61
C GLU A 197 -7.73 -33.70 11.43
N GLU A 198 -6.49 -33.49 10.95
CA GLU A 198 -5.46 -34.53 10.82
C GLU A 198 -5.23 -35.28 12.13
N ARG A 199 -5.02 -34.52 13.23
CA ARG A 199 -4.83 -35.11 14.56
C ARG A 199 -6.03 -35.93 15.01
N SER A 200 -7.25 -35.47 14.72
CA SER A 200 -8.47 -36.18 15.06
C SER A 200 -8.62 -37.48 14.26
N ARG A 201 -8.23 -37.47 12.97
CA ARG A 201 -8.19 -38.68 12.14
C ARG A 201 -7.18 -39.70 12.68
N ILE A 202 -5.96 -39.27 12.95
CA ILE A 202 -4.90 -40.15 13.48
C ILE A 202 -5.29 -40.73 14.85
N ALA A 203 -5.93 -39.95 15.72
CA ALA A 203 -6.42 -40.46 17.00
C ALA A 203 -7.49 -41.56 16.84
N ARG A 204 -8.37 -41.45 15.84
CA ARG A 204 -9.37 -42.47 15.53
C ARG A 204 -8.73 -43.74 14.96
N GLU A 205 -7.82 -43.61 14.00
CA GLU A 205 -7.08 -44.76 13.46
C GLU A 205 -6.30 -45.50 14.56
N LEU A 206 -5.66 -44.76 15.46
CA LEU A 206 -5.02 -45.33 16.65
C LEU A 206 -6.00 -46.06 17.56
N HIS A 207 -7.17 -45.48 17.81
CA HIS A 207 -8.20 -46.10 18.64
C HIS A 207 -8.73 -47.39 18.03
N ASP A 208 -9.01 -47.39 16.73
CA ASP A 208 -9.56 -48.55 16.02
C ASP A 208 -8.56 -49.73 16.01
N VAL A 209 -7.28 -49.46 15.74
CA VAL A 209 -6.22 -50.48 15.79
C VAL A 209 -6.09 -51.06 17.20
N VAL A 210 -6.07 -50.22 18.23
CA VAL A 210 -5.96 -50.69 19.63
C VAL A 210 -7.19 -51.48 20.05
N ALA A 211 -8.39 -50.97 19.76
CA ALA A 211 -9.65 -51.63 20.10
C ALA A 211 -9.75 -53.01 19.45
N HIS A 212 -9.33 -53.13 18.18
CA HIS A 212 -9.32 -54.40 17.47
C HIS A 212 -8.39 -55.43 18.14
N HIS A 213 -7.14 -55.08 18.42
CA HIS A 213 -6.18 -55.98 19.06
C HIS A 213 -6.61 -56.40 20.48
N VAL A 214 -7.13 -55.46 21.28
CA VAL A 214 -7.64 -55.74 22.63
C VAL A 214 -8.86 -56.68 22.58
N SER A 215 -9.75 -56.50 21.60
CA SER A 215 -10.90 -57.40 21.40
C SER A 215 -10.44 -58.84 21.12
N VAL A 216 -9.48 -59.03 20.20
CA VAL A 216 -8.91 -60.35 19.88
C VAL A 216 -8.27 -61.00 21.11
N MET A 217 -7.47 -60.26 21.87
CA MET A 217 -6.88 -60.77 23.12
C MET A 217 -7.95 -61.20 24.14
N THR A 218 -9.01 -60.40 24.28
CA THR A 218 -10.08 -60.67 25.25
C THR A 218 -10.85 -61.94 24.89
N VAL A 219 -11.13 -62.15 23.60
CA VAL A 219 -11.78 -63.37 23.09
C VAL A 219 -10.89 -64.59 23.32
N GLN A 220 -9.60 -64.50 22.96
CA GLN A 220 -8.63 -65.59 23.13
C GLN A 220 -8.38 -65.92 24.61
N ALA A 221 -8.31 -64.90 25.49
CA ALA A 221 -8.17 -65.09 26.93
C ALA A 221 -9.40 -65.80 27.52
N GLY A 222 -10.60 -65.43 27.04
CA GLY A 222 -11.84 -66.10 27.39
C GLY A 222 -11.89 -67.56 26.92
N ALA A 223 -11.32 -67.87 25.75
CA ALA A 223 -11.21 -69.23 25.23
C ALA A 223 -10.22 -70.08 26.05
N ALA A 224 -9.01 -69.57 26.29
CA ALA A 224 -8.00 -70.24 27.12
C ALA A 224 -8.56 -70.60 28.51
N ARG A 225 -9.26 -69.67 29.17
CA ARG A 225 -9.86 -69.88 30.49
C ARG A 225 -10.91 -70.99 30.51
N ARG A 226 -11.62 -71.23 29.41
CA ARG A 226 -12.65 -72.28 29.31
C ARG A 226 -12.08 -73.68 29.08
N ILE A 227 -10.89 -73.79 28.49
CA ILE A 227 -10.35 -75.07 28.05
C ILE A 227 -9.16 -75.55 28.90
N ILE A 228 -8.59 -74.71 29.76
CA ILE A 228 -7.33 -74.99 30.45
C ILE A 228 -7.31 -76.29 31.27
N ASP A 229 -8.44 -76.67 31.88
CA ASP A 229 -8.56 -77.91 32.66
C ASP A 229 -8.77 -79.15 31.78
N ARG A 230 -9.18 -78.97 30.52
CA ARG A 230 -9.50 -80.04 29.57
C ARG A 230 -8.40 -80.28 28.55
N ASP A 231 -7.76 -79.21 28.08
CA ASP A 231 -6.69 -79.22 27.09
C ASP A 231 -5.71 -78.07 27.39
N ALA A 232 -4.72 -78.38 28.23
CA ALA A 232 -3.67 -77.44 28.58
C ALA A 232 -2.75 -77.09 27.38
N GLY A 233 -2.73 -77.92 26.33
CA GLY A 233 -1.95 -77.68 25.11
C GLY A 233 -2.54 -76.52 24.32
N SER A 234 -3.81 -76.61 23.95
CA SER A 234 -4.52 -75.54 23.25
C SER A 234 -4.66 -74.27 24.10
N ALA A 235 -4.76 -74.38 25.43
CA ALA A 235 -4.74 -73.20 26.31
C ALA A 235 -3.40 -72.43 26.22
N ARG A 236 -2.27 -73.15 26.19
CA ARG A 236 -0.94 -72.56 26.00
C ARG A 236 -0.79 -71.89 24.64
N GLU A 237 -1.32 -72.49 23.59
CA GLU A 237 -1.32 -71.91 22.25
C GLU A 237 -2.12 -70.60 22.19
N ALA A 238 -3.32 -70.57 22.79
CA ALA A 238 -4.11 -69.34 22.91
C ALA A 238 -3.39 -68.23 23.70
N MET A 239 -2.66 -68.59 24.78
CA MET A 239 -1.83 -67.64 25.52
C MET A 239 -0.66 -67.11 24.71
N SER A 240 -0.01 -67.95 23.90
CA SER A 240 1.06 -67.53 22.96
C SER A 240 0.53 -66.54 21.93
N THR A 241 -0.65 -66.80 21.37
CA THR A 241 -1.30 -65.89 20.42
C THR A 241 -1.63 -64.53 21.05
N ILE A 242 -2.08 -64.50 22.32
CA ILE A 242 -2.31 -63.23 23.04
C ILE A 242 -1.01 -62.43 23.19
N GLU A 243 0.10 -63.09 23.56
CA GLU A 243 1.41 -62.44 23.69
C GLU A 243 1.88 -61.85 22.35
N GLU A 244 1.71 -62.61 21.26
CA GLU A 244 2.09 -62.20 19.92
C GLU A 244 1.25 -61.02 19.40
N VAL A 245 -0.07 -61.07 19.56
CA VAL A 245 -0.99 -59.97 19.24
C VAL A 245 -0.65 -58.73 20.06
N GLY A 246 -0.19 -58.88 21.30
CA GLY A 246 0.20 -57.75 22.16
C GLY A 246 1.51 -57.11 21.78
N ARG A 247 2.52 -57.90 21.41
CA ARG A 247 3.76 -57.37 20.85
C ARG A 247 3.51 -56.64 19.54
N THR A 248 2.67 -57.19 18.66
CA THR A 248 2.30 -56.56 17.39
C THR A 248 1.59 -55.22 17.61
N ALA A 249 0.56 -55.18 18.46
CA ALA A 249 -0.17 -53.94 18.77
C ALA A 249 0.74 -52.84 19.35
N LEU A 250 1.64 -53.19 20.27
CA LEU A 250 2.61 -52.24 20.84
C LEU A 250 3.62 -51.74 19.80
N SER A 251 4.04 -52.59 18.86
CA SER A 251 4.92 -52.23 17.76
C SER A 251 4.26 -51.24 16.80
N GLU A 252 3.01 -51.51 16.39
CA GLU A 252 2.24 -50.64 15.50
C GLU A 252 1.96 -49.28 16.14
N MET A 253 1.57 -49.23 17.42
CA MET A 253 1.41 -47.96 18.16
C MET A 253 2.70 -47.16 18.23
N ARG A 254 3.84 -47.81 18.53
CA ARG A 254 5.14 -47.13 18.58
C ARG A 254 5.54 -46.56 17.23
N ARG A 255 5.21 -47.25 16.14
CA ARG A 255 5.49 -46.77 14.78
C ARG A 255 4.67 -45.53 14.44
N ILE A 256 3.37 -45.53 14.73
CA ILE A 256 2.49 -44.38 14.46
C ILE A 256 2.85 -43.17 15.36
N VAL A 257 3.10 -43.38 16.65
CA VAL A 257 3.54 -42.32 17.58
C VAL A 257 4.95 -41.81 17.23
N GLY A 258 5.82 -42.69 16.74
CA GLY A 258 7.16 -42.33 16.26
C GLY A 258 7.12 -41.35 15.11
N VAL A 259 6.29 -41.61 14.09
CA VAL A 259 6.10 -40.70 12.94
C VAL A 259 5.58 -39.33 13.39
N LEU A 260 4.59 -39.29 14.29
CA LEU A 260 4.05 -38.04 14.85
C LEU A 260 5.06 -37.22 15.66
N ARG A 261 6.06 -37.86 16.29
CA ARG A 261 7.09 -37.18 17.08
C ARG A 261 8.12 -36.51 16.16
N THR A 262 8.56 -37.22 15.12
CA THR A 262 9.49 -36.69 14.13
C THR A 262 8.92 -35.46 13.41
N ASP A 263 7.63 -35.47 13.06
CA ASP A 263 6.97 -34.32 12.44
C ASP A 263 6.90 -33.10 13.39
N ARG A 264 6.71 -33.32 14.70
CA ARG A 264 6.72 -32.24 15.71
C ARG A 264 8.10 -31.64 15.91
N ASP A 265 9.14 -32.46 15.87
CA ASP A 265 10.52 -32.03 16.04
C ASP A 265 10.98 -31.23 14.79
N ALA A 266 10.63 -31.68 13.58
CA ALA A 266 10.84 -30.94 12.33
C ALA A 266 10.08 -29.60 12.28
N GLU A 267 8.84 -29.53 12.80
CA GLU A 267 8.09 -28.28 12.93
C GLU A 267 8.69 -27.31 13.98
N ARG A 268 9.49 -27.79 14.94
CA ARG A 268 10.19 -26.94 15.92
C ARG A 268 11.46 -26.36 15.32
N GLU A 269 12.28 -27.19 14.67
CA GLU A 269 13.49 -26.74 13.98
C GLU A 269 13.19 -25.73 12.86
N GLY A 270 12.12 -25.96 12.08
CA GLY A 270 11.67 -25.00 11.06
C GLY A 270 11.18 -23.65 11.61
N ARG A 271 10.72 -23.61 12.88
CA ARG A 271 10.33 -22.36 13.55
C ARG A 271 11.52 -21.61 14.15
N GLU A 272 12.59 -22.31 14.52
CA GLU A 272 13.84 -21.70 14.98
C GLU A 272 14.66 -21.09 13.83
N LEU A 273 14.47 -21.58 12.60
CA LEU A 273 15.14 -21.07 11.39
C LEU A 273 14.38 -19.95 10.65
N ALA A 274 13.15 -19.62 11.09
CA ALA A 274 12.40 -18.50 10.54
C ALA A 274 12.89 -17.17 11.16
N PRO A 275 13.18 -16.12 10.35
CA PRO A 275 13.66 -14.85 10.88
C PRO A 275 12.61 -14.25 11.81
N GLN A 276 12.96 -14.13 13.09
CA GLN A 276 12.08 -13.50 14.07
C GLN A 276 11.86 -12.03 13.67
N PRO A 277 10.60 -11.55 13.62
CA PRO A 277 10.34 -10.13 13.42
C PRO A 277 10.89 -9.38 14.64
N GLY A 278 11.93 -8.58 14.41
CA GLY A 278 12.52 -7.73 15.45
C GLY A 278 11.53 -6.68 15.95
N PRO A 279 11.65 -6.27 17.23
CA PRO A 279 10.78 -5.25 17.84
C PRO A 279 10.93 -3.86 17.20
#